data_AF-A0A8C0YPJ3-F1
#
_entry.id   AF-A0A8C0YPJ3-F1
#
_cell.length_a   1.000
_cell.length_b   1.000
_cell.length_c   1.000
_cell.angle_alpha   90.00
_cell.angle_beta   90.00
_cell.angle_gamma   90.00
#
_symmetry.space_group_name_H-M   'P 1'
#
loop_
_entity.id
_entity.type
_entity.pdbx_description
1 polymer ?
#
loop_
_entity_poly.entity_id
_entity_poly.type
_entity_poly.pdbx_seq_one_letter_code
_entity_poly.pdbx_strand_id
1 'polypeptide(L)'
;MENAGNEVVFKKETVAKLLARSFKEDKTKVSSDAVMLVAEMLKVFVEEATRRAVKQADSEDCDTVDIEHFEKILPQLVSFMFMHVLDVSSFFL
;
A
#
# COMPACT_ATOMS: atom_id res chain seq x y z
N MET A 1 -20.96 22.46 -10.28
CA MET A 1 -19.60 22.85 -9.85
C MET A 1 -19.45 22.39 -8.42
N GLU A 2 -18.86 21.21 -8.20
CA GLU A 2 -18.55 20.59 -6.90
C GLU A 2 -17.96 19.23 -7.30
N ASN A 3 -16.78 18.78 -6.91
CA ASN A 3 -15.88 19.11 -5.82
C ASN A 3 -14.47 19.02 -6.44
N ALA A 4 -13.61 20.03 -6.28
CA ALA A 4 -12.18 19.84 -6.53
C ALA A 4 -11.68 18.92 -5.41
N GLY A 5 -11.94 17.62 -5.56
CA GLY A 5 -11.60 16.61 -4.57
C GLY A 5 -10.11 16.70 -4.33
N ASN A 6 -9.73 17.07 -3.10
CA ASN A 6 -8.37 16.89 -2.64
C ASN A 6 -8.06 15.40 -2.78
N GLU A 7 -7.35 15.03 -3.84
CA GLU A 7 -6.87 13.68 -4.01
C GLU A 7 -6.01 13.35 -2.78
N VAL A 8 -6.41 12.33 -2.03
CA VAL A 8 -5.66 11.91 -0.84
C VAL A 8 -4.41 11.19 -1.34
N VAL A 9 -3.30 11.91 -1.33
CA VAL A 9 -1.99 11.43 -1.80
C VAL A 9 -0.95 11.48 -0.70
N PHE A 10 -0.03 10.51 -0.72
CA PHE A 10 1.14 10.55 0.14
C PHE A 10 2.08 11.66 -0.31
N LYS A 11 2.46 12.56 0.62
CA LYS A 11 3.42 13.62 0.34
C LYS A 11 4.75 13.01 -0.09
N LYS A 12 5.23 13.39 -1.28
CA LYS A 12 6.50 12.91 -1.87
C LYS A 12 7.68 13.01 -0.90
N GLU A 13 7.78 14.10 -0.14
CA GLU A 13 8.87 14.29 0.84
C GLU A 13 8.82 13.25 1.96
N THR A 14 7.63 12.90 2.44
CA THR A 14 7.44 11.86 3.46
C THR A 14 7.84 10.50 2.92
N VAL A 15 7.41 10.16 1.70
CA VAL A 15 7.77 8.89 1.04
C VAL A 15 9.29 8.80 0.83
N ALA A 16 9.93 9.89 0.38
CA ALA A 16 11.38 9.94 0.20
C ALA A 16 12.13 9.72 1.52
N LYS A 17 11.71 10.37 2.61
CA LYS A 17 12.31 10.18 3.95
C LYS A 17 12.08 8.77 4.49
N LEU A 18 10.90 8.20 4.26
CA LEU A 18 10.59 6.82 4.64
C LEU A 18 11.51 5.82 3.93
N LEU A 19 11.66 5.97 2.60
CA LEU A 19 12.56 5.14 1.80
C LEU A 19 14.02 5.26 2.25
N ALA A 20 14.50 6.49 2.46
CA ALA A 20 15.87 6.75 2.91
C ALA A 20 16.20 6.06 4.24
N ARG A 21 15.23 6.00 5.17
CA ARG A 21 15.37 5.30 6.46
C ARG A 21 15.48 3.78 6.32
N SER A 22 14.95 3.20 5.24
CA SER A 22 14.92 1.76 5.01
C SER A 22 16.15 1.23 4.27
N PHE A 23 16.99 2.09 3.70
CA PHE A 23 18.20 1.67 3.00
C PHE A 23 19.31 1.27 3.98
N LYS A 24 20.06 0.23 3.61
CA LYS A 24 21.23 -0.23 4.38
C LYS A 24 22.46 0.64 4.14
N GLU A 25 22.52 1.34 3.00
CA GLU A 25 23.64 2.20 2.62
C GLU A 25 23.19 3.67 2.55
N ASP A 26 23.92 4.54 3.24
CA ASP A 26 23.58 5.98 3.32
C ASP A 26 23.73 6.72 1.98
N LYS A 27 24.40 6.12 0.99
CA LYS A 27 24.64 6.71 -0.33
C LYS A 27 23.57 6.35 -1.35
N THR A 28 22.62 5.47 -1.01
CA THR A 28 21.53 5.09 -1.92
C THR A 28 20.67 6.31 -2.23
N LYS A 29 20.51 6.60 -3.53
CA LYS A 29 19.66 7.68 -4.03
C LYS A 29 18.48 7.09 -4.77
N VAL A 30 17.31 7.70 -4.58
CA VAL A 30 16.07 7.36 -5.29
C VAL A 30 15.73 8.51 -6.22
N SER A 31 15.38 8.19 -7.47
CA SER A 31 14.95 9.21 -8.42
C SER A 31 13.60 9.81 -8.02
N SER A 32 13.39 11.05 -8.43
CA SER A 32 12.11 11.76 -8.31
C SER A 32 10.90 10.89 -8.66
N ASP A 33 11.00 10.16 -9.77
CA ASP A 33 9.88 9.44 -10.36
C ASP A 33 9.64 8.12 -9.63
N ALA A 34 10.69 7.46 -9.16
CA ALA A 34 10.58 6.29 -8.29
C ALA A 34 9.87 6.65 -6.96
N VAL A 35 10.13 7.82 -6.37
CA VAL A 35 9.39 8.26 -5.18
C VAL A 35 7.89 8.44 -5.47
N MET A 36 7.54 8.99 -6.65
CA MET A 36 6.13 9.14 -7.04
C MET A 36 5.46 7.78 -7.24
N LEU A 37 6.15 6.84 -7.90
CA LEU A 37 5.63 5.49 -8.10
C LEU A 37 5.40 4.77 -6.76
N VAL A 38 6.31 4.91 -5.80
CA VAL A 38 6.14 4.34 -4.46
C VAL A 38 4.99 5.02 -3.70
N ALA A 39 4.79 6.33 -3.88
CA ALA A 39 3.66 7.03 -3.28
C ALA A 39 2.32 6.46 -3.78
N GLU A 40 2.19 6.21 -5.07
CA GLU A 40 1.02 5.54 -5.65
C GLU A 40 0.89 4.09 -5.20
N MET A 41 2.00 3.35 -5.12
CA MET A 41 1.99 1.97 -4.59
C MET A 41 1.48 1.92 -3.15
N LEU A 42 1.90 2.87 -2.29
CA LEU A 42 1.41 2.97 -0.91
C LEU A 42 -0.09 3.31 -0.86
N LYS A 43 -0.58 4.14 -1.78
CA LYS A 43 -2.01 4.47 -1.89
C LYS A 43 -2.83 3.22 -2.23
N VAL A 44 -2.43 2.51 -3.29
CA VAL A 44 -3.08 1.24 -3.69
C VAL A 44 -3.03 0.21 -2.55
N PHE A 45 -1.92 0.14 -1.82
CA PHE A 45 -1.79 -0.76 -0.68
C PHE A 45 -2.82 -0.46 0.43
N VAL A 46 -2.99 0.81 0.80
CA VAL A 46 -3.96 1.21 1.83
C VAL A 46 -5.41 1.00 1.36
N GLU A 47 -5.71 1.33 0.10
CA GLU A 47 -7.03 1.10 -0.48
C GLU A 47 -7.39 -0.40 -0.49
N GLU A 48 -6.45 -1.26 -0.88
CA GLU A 48 -6.66 -2.70 -0.90
C GLU A 48 -6.83 -3.27 0.52
N ALA A 49 -6.01 -2.82 1.47
CA ALA A 49 -6.13 -3.20 2.87
C ALA A 49 -7.51 -2.83 3.43
N THR A 50 -7.98 -1.61 3.13
CA THR A 50 -9.29 -1.12 3.54
C THR A 50 -10.41 -1.95 2.92
N ARG A 51 -10.37 -2.19 1.61
CA ARG A 51 -11.40 -2.94 0.88
C ARG A 51 -11.54 -4.36 1.38
N ARG A 52 -10.40 -5.03 1.67
CA ARG A 52 -10.40 -6.38 2.24
C ARG A 52 -10.95 -6.41 3.66
N ALA A 53 -10.61 -5.42 4.49
CA ALA A 53 -11.11 -5.33 5.84
C ALA A 53 -12.63 -5.09 5.88
N VAL A 54 -13.15 -4.22 5.00
CA VAL A 54 -14.60 -4.02 4.80
C VAL A 54 -15.26 -5.33 4.38
N LYS A 55 -14.74 -6.00 3.35
CA LYS A 55 -15.28 -7.28 2.89
C LYS A 55 -15.28 -8.36 3.98
N GLN A 56 -14.28 -8.35 4.86
CA GLN A 56 -14.22 -9.27 6.00
C GLN A 56 -15.29 -8.95 7.04
N ALA A 57 -15.50 -7.68 7.39
CA ALA A 57 -16.57 -7.25 8.29
C ALA A 57 -17.96 -7.58 7.70
N ASP A 58 -18.17 -7.30 6.42
CA ASP A 58 -19.40 -7.65 5.69
C ASP A 58 -19.67 -9.16 5.74
N SER A 59 -18.63 -9.99 5.63
CA SER A 59 -18.77 -11.46 5.69
C SER A 59 -19.11 -12.01 7.08
N GLU A 60 -18.95 -11.18 8.10
CA GLU A 60 -19.27 -11.48 9.51
C GLU A 60 -20.52 -10.71 9.97
N ASP A 61 -21.30 -10.16 9.03
CA ASP A 61 -22.51 -9.36 9.29
C ASP A 61 -22.27 -8.19 10.27
N CYS A 62 -21.07 -7.58 10.21
CA CYS A 62 -20.69 -6.44 11.04
C CYS A 62 -20.80 -5.12 10.28
N ASP A 63 -21.46 -4.13 10.88
CA ASP A 63 -21.64 -2.79 10.29
C ASP A 63 -20.37 -1.92 10.33
N THR A 64 -19.35 -2.33 11.10
CA THR A 64 -18.09 -1.59 11.29
C THR A 64 -16.86 -2.47 11.18
N VAL A 65 -15.79 -1.91 10.63
CA VAL A 65 -14.49 -2.61 10.56
C VAL A 65 -13.75 -2.48 11.88
N ASP A 66 -13.80 -3.54 12.68
CA ASP A 66 -12.93 -3.71 13.86
C ASP A 66 -11.55 -4.29 13.51
N ILE A 67 -10.63 -4.18 14.47
CA ILE A 67 -9.24 -4.65 14.33
C ILE A 67 -9.13 -6.15 14.02
N GLU A 68 -10.05 -6.97 14.55
CA GLU A 68 -10.07 -8.42 14.33
C GLU A 68 -10.29 -8.78 12.85
N HIS A 69 -11.12 -8.00 12.14
CA HIS A 69 -11.32 -8.16 10.70
C HIS A 69 -10.04 -7.85 9.93
N PHE A 70 -9.31 -6.81 10.36
CA PHE A 70 -8.03 -6.45 9.75
C PHE A 70 -6.97 -7.53 9.98
N GLU A 71 -6.87 -8.07 11.20
CA GLU A 71 -5.94 -9.15 11.52
C GLU A 71 -6.17 -10.41 10.68
N LYS A 72 -7.43 -10.76 10.43
CA LYS A 72 -7.80 -11.90 9.56
C LYS A 72 -7.34 -11.69 8.11
N ILE A 73 -7.31 -10.45 7.61
CA ILE A 73 -6.87 -10.16 6.24
C ILE A 73 -5.37 -9.91 6.11
N LEU A 74 -4.62 -9.76 7.21
CA LEU A 74 -3.18 -9.52 7.18
C LEU A 74 -2.40 -10.59 6.40
N PRO A 75 -2.61 -11.91 6.60
CA PRO A 75 -1.85 -12.93 5.89
C PRO A 75 -1.99 -12.83 4.37
N GLN A 76 -3.22 -12.60 3.89
CA GLN A 76 -3.48 -12.45 2.46
C GLN A 76 -3.01 -11.09 1.90
N LEU A 77 -3.09 -10.02 2.69
CA LEU A 77 -2.67 -8.68 2.28
C LEU A 77 -1.17 -8.63 2.01
N VAL A 78 -0.36 -9.14 2.95
CA VAL A 78 1.10 -9.15 2.80
C VAL A 78 1.52 -10.17 1.74
N SER A 79 0.90 -11.36 1.70
CA SER A 79 1.22 -12.39 0.70
C SER A 79 0.94 -11.90 -0.72
N PHE A 80 -0.19 -11.23 -0.95
CA PHE A 80 -0.53 -10.64 -2.25
C PHE A 80 0.49 -9.57 -2.67
N MET A 81 0.92 -8.72 -1.74
CA MET A 81 1.93 -7.70 -2.03
C MET A 81 3.29 -8.31 -2.39
N PHE A 82 3.69 -9.42 -1.73
CA PHE A 82 4.94 -10.10 -2.07
C PHE A 82 4.85 -10.90 -3.37
N MET A 83 3.70 -11.46 -3.72
CA MET A 83 3.53 -12.20 -4.98
C MET A 83 3.50 -11.26 -6.20
N HIS A 84 2.72 -10.18 -6.19
CA HIS A 84 2.64 -9.30 -7.37
C HIS A 84 3.87 -8.42 -7.61
N VAL A 85 4.63 -8.08 -6.57
CA VAL A 85 5.82 -7.22 -6.71
C VAL A 85 7.08 -8.03 -7.06
N LEU A 86 7.14 -9.33 -6.73
CA LEU A 86 8.29 -10.19 -7.04
C LEU A 86 8.09 -11.08 -8.29
N ASP A 87 6.86 -11.25 -8.78
CA ASP A 87 6.58 -12.04 -9.99
C ASP A 87 6.98 -11.36 -11.32
N VAL A 88 7.57 -10.17 -11.31
CA VAL A 88 8.24 -9.65 -12.52
C VAL A 88 9.50 -10.49 -12.86
N SER A 89 9.99 -11.31 -11.93
CA SER A 89 11.14 -12.21 -12.15
C SER A 89 10.76 -13.66 -12.48
N SER A 90 9.51 -14.06 -12.24
CA SER A 90 9.04 -15.45 -12.43
C SER A 90 8.16 -15.65 -13.67
N PHE A 91 7.80 -14.57 -14.37
CA PHE A 91 7.13 -14.66 -15.68
C PHE A 91 8.10 -14.91 -16.87
N PHE A 92 9.40 -15.07 -16.62
CA PHE A 92 10.44 -15.27 -17.66
C PHE A 92 11.26 -16.56 -17.54
N LEU A 93 10.81 -17.56 -16.76
CA LEU A 93 11.42 -18.90 -16.72
C LEU A 93 10.36 -20.00 -16.80
#